data_AF-A0A2W6TWD1-F1
#
_entry.id   AF-A0A2W6TWD1-F1
#
_cell.length_a   1.000
_cell.length_b   1.000
_cell.length_c   1.000
_cell.angle_alpha   90.00
_cell.angle_beta   90.00
_cell.angle_gamma   90.00
#
_symmetry.space_group_name_H-M   'P 1'
#
loop_
_entity.id
_entity.type
_entity.pdbx_description
1 polymer ?
#
loop_
_entity_poly.entity_id
_entity_poly.type
_entity_poly.pdbx_seq_one_letter_code
_entity_poly.pdbx_strand_id
1 'polypeptide(L)'
;MKKVFFVKNLQKNFFQKTLTQFLASFQKAFFFSFFFRFFLGFFFKIFLWSINFKFRIMLNFTVRTYNPEKETPENSIFILSRGRNAGKPLFKPCPNCFILYCRNETEKENLYWIFYTLWKNGFFHPYLCGSVIDMLRLSELKKVIQNWIIPSFSKMEQNGKILQDIKSVYMLEQYYSKQLKQLSELRNILVKKYYYKI
;
A
#
# COMPACT_ATOMS: atom_id res chain seq x y z
N MET A 1 -14.62 -35.19 75.05
CA MET A 1 -14.33 -33.93 74.33
C MET A 1 -13.14 -33.96 73.36
N LYS A 2 -12.10 -34.81 73.54
CA LYS A 2 -10.90 -34.81 72.67
C LYS A 2 -11.09 -35.34 71.23
N LYS A 3 -11.99 -36.32 70.99
CA LYS A 3 -12.24 -36.89 69.64
C LYS A 3 -12.90 -35.89 68.67
N VAL A 4 -13.85 -35.08 69.14
CA VAL A 4 -14.57 -34.12 68.27
C VAL A 4 -13.67 -32.95 67.84
N PHE A 5 -12.76 -32.51 68.71
CA PHE A 5 -11.80 -31.46 68.39
C PHE A 5 -10.74 -31.93 67.37
N PHE A 6 -10.30 -33.18 67.49
CA PHE A 6 -9.34 -33.81 66.57
C PHE A 6 -9.90 -33.97 65.15
N VAL A 7 -11.15 -34.43 65.03
CA VAL A 7 -11.84 -34.57 63.73
C VAL A 7 -12.07 -33.21 63.07
N LYS A 8 -12.48 -32.18 63.84
CA LYS A 8 -12.66 -30.82 63.30
C LYS A 8 -11.34 -30.19 62.83
N ASN A 9 -10.23 -30.40 63.54
CA ASN A 9 -8.91 -29.89 63.13
C ASN A 9 -8.35 -30.62 61.90
N LEU A 10 -8.58 -31.94 61.79
CA LEU A 10 -8.20 -32.71 60.61
C LEU A 10 -8.99 -32.29 59.37
N GLN A 11 -10.30 -32.11 59.49
CA GLN A 11 -11.12 -31.58 58.38
C GLN A 11 -10.64 -30.19 57.96
N LYS A 12 -10.41 -29.27 58.92
CA LYS A 12 -9.96 -27.90 58.61
C LYS A 12 -8.60 -27.87 57.91
N ASN A 13 -7.65 -28.69 58.36
CA ASN A 13 -6.32 -28.82 57.74
C ASN A 13 -6.37 -29.52 56.36
N PHE A 14 -7.25 -30.49 56.18
CA PHE A 14 -7.46 -31.14 54.89
C PHE A 14 -8.08 -30.18 53.87
N PHE A 15 -9.13 -29.46 54.25
CA PHE A 15 -9.75 -28.42 53.42
C PHE A 15 -8.80 -27.26 53.10
N GLN A 16 -7.97 -26.81 54.06
CA GLN A 16 -6.96 -25.79 53.76
C GLN A 16 -5.90 -26.31 52.79
N LYS A 17 -5.39 -27.55 52.97
CA LYS A 17 -4.44 -28.15 52.02
C LYS A 17 -5.03 -28.31 50.62
N THR A 18 -6.24 -28.82 50.49
CA THR A 18 -6.89 -28.99 49.18
C THR A 18 -7.21 -27.64 48.53
N LEU A 19 -7.65 -26.64 49.30
CA LEU A 19 -7.90 -25.28 48.79
C LEU A 19 -6.60 -24.60 48.33
N THR A 20 -5.49 -24.74 49.06
CA THR A 20 -4.19 -24.19 48.64
C THR A 20 -3.64 -24.90 47.39
N GLN A 21 -3.82 -26.23 47.28
CA GLN A 21 -3.46 -26.97 46.08
C GLN A 21 -4.32 -26.56 44.87
N PHE A 22 -5.60 -26.31 45.09
CA PHE A 22 -6.53 -25.83 44.06
C PHE A 22 -6.24 -24.38 43.63
N LEU A 23 -5.93 -23.49 44.57
CA LEU A 23 -5.51 -22.12 44.25
C LEU A 23 -4.17 -22.09 43.50
N ALA A 24 -3.23 -22.97 43.87
CA ALA A 24 -1.95 -23.10 43.16
C ALA A 24 -2.11 -23.69 41.76
N SER A 25 -3.01 -24.66 41.55
CA SER A 25 -3.31 -25.19 40.21
C SER A 25 -4.06 -24.17 39.34
N PHE A 26 -4.96 -23.38 39.93
CA PHE A 26 -5.67 -22.29 39.24
C PHE A 26 -4.72 -21.15 38.84
N GLN A 27 -3.81 -20.72 39.72
CA GLN A 27 -2.78 -19.72 39.40
C GLN A 27 -1.86 -20.19 38.27
N LYS A 28 -1.46 -21.47 38.27
CA LYS A 28 -0.68 -22.06 37.17
C LYS A 28 -1.46 -22.10 35.86
N ALA A 29 -2.73 -22.48 35.89
CA ALA A 29 -3.59 -22.49 34.71
C ALA A 29 -3.83 -21.08 34.15
N PHE A 30 -3.99 -20.08 35.03
CA PHE A 30 -4.12 -18.68 34.64
C PHE A 30 -2.82 -18.13 34.03
N PHE A 31 -1.67 -18.42 34.63
CA PHE A 31 -0.36 -18.06 34.06
C PHE A 31 -0.11 -18.75 32.72
N PHE A 32 -0.48 -20.03 32.58
CA PHE A 32 -0.34 -20.77 31.34
C PHE A 32 -1.24 -20.20 30.24
N SER A 33 -2.50 -19.86 30.56
CA SER A 33 -3.43 -19.21 29.63
C SER A 33 -2.94 -17.83 29.20
N PHE A 34 -2.43 -17.03 30.13
CA PHE A 34 -1.89 -15.69 29.84
C PHE A 34 -0.62 -15.76 28.99
N PHE A 35 0.30 -16.65 29.35
CA PHE A 35 1.54 -16.89 28.59
C PHE A 35 1.22 -17.44 27.20
N PHE A 36 0.28 -18.38 27.09
CA PHE A 36 -0.14 -18.95 25.81
C PHE A 36 -0.79 -17.90 24.89
N ARG A 37 -1.60 -16.99 25.43
CA ARG A 37 -2.17 -15.86 24.65
C ARG A 37 -1.11 -14.90 24.14
N PHE A 38 -0.14 -14.55 24.98
CA PHE A 38 0.97 -13.68 24.60
C PHE A 38 1.87 -14.35 23.55
N PHE A 39 2.19 -15.63 23.76
CA PHE A 39 3.01 -16.43 22.85
C PHE A 39 2.29 -16.65 21.51
N LEU A 40 1.00 -17.01 21.49
CA LEU A 40 0.23 -17.10 20.23
C LEU A 40 0.23 -15.78 19.46
N GLY A 41 0.06 -14.65 20.15
CA GLY A 41 0.09 -13.32 19.51
C GLY A 41 1.46 -13.00 18.90
N PHE A 42 2.54 -13.40 19.55
CA PHE A 42 3.91 -13.24 19.04
C PHE A 42 4.18 -14.13 17.82
N PHE A 43 3.80 -15.41 17.88
CA PHE A 43 3.91 -16.32 16.74
C PHE A 43 3.04 -15.89 15.56
N PHE A 44 1.83 -15.39 15.82
CA PHE A 44 0.95 -14.88 14.77
C PHE A 44 1.54 -13.66 14.07
N LYS A 45 2.19 -12.74 14.81
CA LYS A 45 2.92 -11.62 14.22
C LYS A 45 4.12 -12.07 13.37
N ILE A 46 4.89 -13.05 13.84
CA ILE A 46 6.02 -13.62 13.08
C ILE A 46 5.53 -14.31 11.82
N PHE A 47 4.43 -15.07 11.92
CA PHE A 47 3.83 -15.79 10.80
C PHE A 47 3.26 -14.80 9.75
N LEU A 48 2.54 -13.77 10.18
CA LEU A 48 2.08 -12.69 9.33
C LEU A 48 3.25 -11.95 8.67
N TRP A 49 4.32 -11.65 9.41
CA TRP A 49 5.52 -11.02 8.87
C TRP A 49 6.21 -11.92 7.83
N SER A 50 6.30 -13.22 8.10
CA SER A 50 6.86 -14.23 7.18
C SER A 50 6.02 -14.38 5.91
N ILE A 51 4.69 -14.41 6.01
CA ILE A 51 3.80 -14.42 4.84
C ILE A 51 3.95 -13.13 4.03
N ASN A 52 3.92 -11.96 4.69
CA ASN A 52 4.11 -10.68 4.02
C ASN A 52 5.49 -10.57 3.35
N PHE A 53 6.53 -11.11 4.00
CA PHE A 53 7.88 -11.18 3.46
C PHE A 53 7.95 -12.10 2.23
N LYS A 54 7.36 -13.30 2.31
CA LYS A 54 7.30 -14.26 1.21
C LYS A 54 6.48 -13.74 0.03
N PHE A 55 5.39 -13.02 0.30
CA PHE A 55 4.59 -12.34 -0.71
C PHE A 55 5.36 -11.21 -1.40
N ARG A 56 6.08 -10.37 -0.63
CA ARG A 56 6.98 -9.35 -1.17
C ARG A 56 8.07 -9.93 -2.08
N ILE A 57 8.56 -11.14 -1.79
CA ILE A 57 9.53 -11.85 -2.63
C ILE A 57 8.92 -12.37 -3.94
N MET A 58 7.62 -12.71 -3.97
CA MET A 58 6.97 -13.32 -5.15
C MET A 58 6.56 -12.31 -6.25
N LEU A 59 6.36 -11.03 -5.92
CA LEU A 59 6.05 -9.96 -6.88
C LEU A 59 7.27 -9.08 -7.18
N ASN A 60 8.29 -9.66 -7.82
CA ASN A 60 9.42 -8.90 -8.34
C ASN A 60 9.06 -8.26 -9.68
N PHE A 61 8.60 -7.00 -9.65
CA PHE A 61 8.48 -6.21 -10.87
C PHE A 61 9.85 -5.86 -11.41
N THR A 62 10.07 -6.09 -12.71
CA THR A 62 11.31 -5.67 -13.37
C THR A 62 11.17 -4.20 -13.76
N VAL A 63 12.13 -3.36 -13.37
CA VAL A 63 12.16 -1.93 -13.70
C VAL A 63 13.51 -1.58 -14.27
N ARG A 64 13.52 -0.86 -15.40
CA ARG A 64 14.74 -0.34 -16.04
C ARG A 64 14.54 1.09 -16.51
N THR A 65 15.63 1.78 -16.80
CA THR A 65 15.58 3.03 -17.56
C THR A 65 15.23 2.69 -19.00
N TYR A 66 14.27 3.42 -19.58
CA TYR A 66 13.89 3.20 -20.96
C TYR A 66 15.04 3.56 -21.91
N ASN A 67 15.35 2.66 -22.86
CA ASN A 67 16.28 2.91 -23.95
C ASN A 67 15.50 2.74 -25.28
N PRO A 68 15.43 3.78 -26.13
CA PRO A 68 14.78 3.70 -27.44
C PRO A 68 15.35 2.64 -28.39
N GLU A 69 16.63 2.27 -28.24
CA GLU A 69 17.31 1.29 -29.11
C GLU A 69 16.87 -0.16 -28.83
N LYS A 70 16.20 -0.41 -27.70
CA LYS A 70 15.75 -1.75 -27.31
C LYS A 70 14.28 -1.92 -27.65
N GLU A 71 13.94 -3.13 -28.11
CA GLU A 71 12.55 -3.52 -28.33
C GLU A 71 11.72 -3.33 -27.06
N THR A 72 10.59 -2.64 -27.21
CA THR A 72 9.63 -2.42 -26.14
C THR A 72 8.60 -3.54 -26.13
N PRO A 73 8.47 -4.30 -25.03
CA PRO A 73 7.39 -5.27 -24.92
C PRO A 73 6.04 -4.58 -24.80
N GLU A 74 5.02 -5.20 -25.37
CA GLU A 74 3.64 -4.71 -25.42
C GLU A 74 3.00 -4.56 -24.02
N ASN A 75 3.33 -5.49 -23.12
CA ASN A 75 2.86 -5.50 -21.73
C ASN A 75 3.80 -4.71 -20.83
N SER A 76 3.95 -3.41 -21.09
CA SER A 76 4.73 -2.52 -20.24
C SER A 76 4.04 -1.17 -20.01
N ILE A 77 4.37 -0.54 -18.88
CA ILE A 77 4.03 0.85 -18.61
C ILE A 77 5.31 1.68 -18.45
N PHE A 78 5.19 2.96 -18.73
CA PHE A 78 6.29 3.91 -18.63
C PHE A 78 6.03 4.89 -17.49
N ILE A 79 7.05 5.21 -16.70
CA ILE A 79 6.95 6.12 -15.55
C ILE A 79 7.89 7.28 -15.79
N LEU A 80 7.37 8.51 -15.82
CA LEU A 80 8.18 9.71 -16.02
C LEU A 80 9.19 9.85 -14.88
N SER A 81 10.47 10.10 -15.19
CA SER A 81 11.52 10.22 -14.17
C SER A 81 11.89 11.66 -13.81
N ARG A 82 11.50 12.66 -14.61
CA ARG A 82 11.93 14.06 -14.43
C ARG A 82 10.80 15.08 -14.33
N GLY A 83 11.12 16.19 -13.67
CA GLY A 83 10.28 17.37 -13.50
C GLY A 83 9.16 17.18 -12.48
N ARG A 84 8.28 18.17 -12.39
CA ARG A 84 7.12 18.18 -11.49
C ARG A 84 6.07 17.10 -11.79
N ASN A 85 6.22 16.40 -12.91
CA ASN A 85 5.38 15.27 -13.31
C ASN A 85 6.04 13.91 -13.03
N ALA A 86 7.18 13.87 -12.34
CA ALA A 86 7.86 12.61 -12.05
C ALA A 86 6.95 11.64 -11.27
N GLY A 87 7.01 10.36 -11.64
CA GLY A 87 6.11 9.33 -11.13
C GLY A 87 4.82 9.15 -11.95
N LYS A 88 4.52 10.04 -12.91
CA LYS A 88 3.36 9.92 -13.79
C LYS A 88 3.45 8.66 -14.67
N PRO A 89 2.44 7.78 -14.68
CA PRO A 89 2.39 6.65 -15.59
C PRO A 89 1.96 7.07 -17.00
N LEU A 90 2.47 6.36 -17.99
CA LEU A 90 2.26 6.59 -19.42
C LEU A 90 2.15 5.24 -20.13
N PHE A 91 1.29 5.16 -21.15
CA PHE A 91 1.19 3.99 -22.03
C PHE A 91 2.18 4.03 -23.20
N LYS A 92 2.64 5.23 -23.57
CA LYS A 92 3.63 5.43 -24.63
C LYS A 92 4.97 5.81 -24.00
N PRO A 93 6.09 5.33 -24.57
CA PRO A 93 7.41 5.72 -24.12
C PRO A 93 7.64 7.22 -24.34
N CYS A 94 8.45 7.81 -23.47
CA CYS A 94 8.94 9.18 -23.64
C CYS A 94 10.42 9.29 -23.22
N PRO A 95 11.13 10.34 -23.62
CA PRO A 95 12.46 10.62 -23.07
C PRO A 95 12.38 10.71 -21.54
N ASN A 96 13.44 10.26 -20.85
CA ASN A 96 13.52 10.30 -19.39
C ASN A 96 12.34 9.59 -18.70
N CYS A 97 12.08 8.34 -19.08
CA CYS A 97 11.16 7.48 -18.36
C CYS A 97 11.82 6.17 -17.92
N PHE A 98 11.20 5.52 -16.94
CA PHE A 98 11.46 4.14 -16.59
C PHE A 98 10.44 3.25 -17.28
N ILE A 99 10.86 2.05 -17.67
CA ILE A 99 9.99 0.99 -18.16
C ILE A 99 9.75 -0.01 -17.04
N LEU A 100 8.48 -0.32 -16.80
CA LEU A 100 8.01 -1.35 -15.88
C LEU A 100 7.41 -2.48 -16.69
N TYR A 101 7.95 -3.68 -16.54
CA TYR A 101 7.49 -4.86 -17.26
C TYR A 101 6.35 -5.54 -16.49
N CYS A 102 5.25 -5.82 -17.20
CA CYS A 102 4.07 -6.49 -16.67
C CYS A 102 3.95 -7.88 -17.31
N ARG A 103 3.36 -8.84 -16.59
CA ARG A 103 3.13 -10.19 -17.11
C ARG A 103 1.91 -10.20 -18.04
N ASN A 104 0.83 -9.57 -17.59
CA ASN A 104 -0.48 -9.57 -18.27
C ASN A 104 -1.05 -8.14 -18.41
N GLU A 105 -2.03 -7.97 -19.29
CA GLU A 105 -2.70 -6.67 -19.50
C GLU A 105 -3.45 -6.17 -18.25
N THR A 106 -4.06 -7.07 -17.47
CA THR A 106 -4.71 -6.71 -16.20
C THR A 106 -3.73 -6.13 -15.18
N GLU A 107 -2.53 -6.69 -15.09
CA GLU A 107 -1.47 -6.20 -14.21
C GLU A 107 -0.99 -4.82 -14.66
N LYS A 108 -0.83 -4.64 -15.98
CA LYS A 108 -0.47 -3.35 -16.58
C LYS A 108 -1.52 -2.27 -16.27
N GLU A 109 -2.81 -2.57 -16.40
CA GLU A 109 -3.87 -1.63 -16.07
C GLU A 109 -3.88 -1.29 -14.57
N ASN A 110 -3.82 -2.29 -13.69
CA ASN A 110 -3.80 -2.09 -12.25
C ASN A 110 -2.60 -1.23 -11.82
N LEU A 111 -1.40 -1.56 -12.30
CA LEU A 111 -0.20 -0.78 -12.03
C LEU A 111 -0.33 0.66 -12.53
N TYR A 112 -0.87 0.85 -13.73
CA TYR A 112 -1.13 2.19 -14.26
C TYR A 112 -1.96 3.03 -13.29
N TRP A 113 -3.08 2.50 -12.80
CA TRP A 113 -3.97 3.24 -11.89
C TRP A 113 -3.36 3.46 -10.49
N ILE A 114 -2.56 2.52 -9.98
CA ILE A 114 -1.80 2.72 -8.73
C ILE A 114 -0.81 3.88 -8.90
N PHE A 115 0.01 3.86 -9.95
CA PHE A 115 0.94 4.95 -10.20
C PHE A 115 0.21 6.27 -10.45
N TYR A 116 -0.92 6.24 -11.16
CA TYR A 116 -1.69 7.44 -11.48
C TYR A 116 -2.20 8.12 -10.21
N THR A 117 -2.78 7.34 -9.30
CA THR A 117 -3.31 7.86 -8.03
C THR A 117 -2.20 8.38 -7.12
N LEU A 118 -1.07 7.68 -7.02
CA LEU A 118 0.10 8.16 -6.26
C LEU A 118 0.64 9.47 -6.82
N TRP A 119 0.82 9.54 -8.15
CA TRP A 119 1.33 10.73 -8.83
C TRP A 119 0.38 11.91 -8.67
N LYS A 120 -0.93 11.71 -8.89
CA LYS A 120 -1.94 12.76 -8.81
C LYS A 120 -1.98 13.41 -7.41
N ASN A 121 -1.71 12.64 -6.36
CA ASN A 121 -1.62 13.12 -4.99
C ASN A 121 -0.24 13.70 -4.60
N GLY A 122 0.69 13.83 -5.57
CA GLY A 122 2.02 14.37 -5.30
C GLY A 122 2.92 13.46 -4.45
N PHE A 123 2.61 12.17 -4.34
CA PHE A 123 3.32 11.21 -3.48
C PHE A 123 4.82 11.16 -3.76
N PHE A 124 5.22 11.35 -5.03
CA PHE A 124 6.60 11.24 -5.44
C PHE A 124 7.46 12.46 -5.09
N HIS A 125 6.86 13.64 -4.80
CA HIS A 125 7.59 14.88 -4.56
C HIS A 125 8.70 14.77 -3.49
N PRO A 126 8.48 14.12 -2.32
CA PRO A 126 9.52 13.97 -1.31
C PRO A 126 10.68 13.07 -1.73
N TYR A 127 10.49 12.23 -2.75
CA TYR A 127 11.50 11.31 -3.27
C TYR A 127 12.28 11.90 -4.45
N LEU A 128 11.90 13.10 -4.91
CA LEU A 128 12.60 13.78 -5.99
C LEU A 128 13.90 14.39 -5.47
N CYS A 129 14.88 14.45 -6.35
CA CYS A 129 16.19 15.01 -6.06
C CYS A 129 16.67 15.87 -7.23
N GLY A 130 17.57 16.81 -6.96
CA GLY A 130 18.12 17.71 -7.97
C GLY A 130 18.01 19.17 -7.51
N SER A 131 19.00 19.99 -7.88
CA SER A 131 19.02 21.40 -7.54
C SER A 131 18.29 22.26 -8.58
N VAL A 132 18.48 21.93 -9.87
CA VAL A 132 17.88 22.68 -11.00
C VAL A 132 16.64 21.99 -11.54
N ILE A 133 16.66 20.65 -11.61
CA ILE A 133 15.56 19.85 -12.14
C ILE A 133 15.30 18.67 -11.21
N ASP A 134 14.11 18.63 -10.63
CA ASP A 134 13.64 17.51 -9.83
C ASP A 134 13.62 16.21 -10.65
N MET A 135 14.20 15.15 -10.09
CA MET A 135 14.30 13.84 -10.73
C MET A 135 14.06 12.74 -9.72
N LEU A 136 13.25 11.77 -10.11
CA LEU A 136 13.09 10.51 -9.40
C LEU A 136 14.21 9.54 -9.84
N ARG A 137 15.05 9.11 -8.90
CA ARG A 137 16.10 8.11 -9.19
C ARG A 137 15.49 6.72 -9.33
N LEU A 138 16.10 5.89 -10.16
CA LEU A 138 15.68 4.49 -10.33
C LEU A 138 15.76 3.69 -9.01
N SER A 139 16.77 3.96 -8.18
CA SER A 139 16.91 3.33 -6.86
C SER A 139 15.73 3.65 -5.93
N GLU A 140 15.29 4.91 -5.92
CA GLU A 140 14.15 5.35 -5.11
C GLU A 140 12.85 4.77 -5.65
N LEU A 141 12.66 4.76 -6.96
CA LEU A 141 11.50 4.10 -7.57
C LEU A 141 11.41 2.62 -7.19
N LYS A 142 12.52 1.87 -7.21
CA LYS A 142 12.55 0.47 -6.78
C LYS A 142 12.14 0.29 -5.32
N LYS A 143 12.59 1.17 -4.41
CA LYS A 143 12.16 1.17 -3.00
C LYS A 143 10.67 1.47 -2.88
N VAL A 144 10.16 2.45 -3.61
CA VAL A 144 8.73 2.79 -3.62
C VAL A 144 7.90 1.60 -4.10
N ILE A 145 8.35 0.92 -5.16
CA ILE A 145 7.67 -0.26 -5.68
C ILE A 145 7.58 -1.36 -4.61
N GLN A 146 8.70 -1.66 -3.95
CA GLN A 146 8.76 -2.70 -2.93
C GLN A 146 7.92 -2.38 -1.69
N ASN A 147 7.91 -1.13 -1.26
CA ASN A 147 7.29 -0.73 0.00
C ASN A 147 5.82 -0.34 -0.11
N TRP A 148 5.42 0.22 -1.25
CA TRP A 148 4.10 0.81 -1.42
C TRP A 148 3.29 0.15 -2.53
N ILE A 149 3.88 -0.10 -3.70
CA ILE A 149 3.12 -0.58 -4.86
C ILE A 149 2.77 -2.06 -4.74
N ILE A 150 3.72 -2.92 -4.37
CA ILE A 150 3.45 -4.35 -4.15
C ILE A 150 2.31 -4.55 -3.13
N PRO A 151 2.33 -3.91 -1.93
CA PRO A 151 1.21 -4.05 -0.99
C PRO A 151 -0.10 -3.45 -1.48
N SER A 152 -0.05 -2.35 -2.26
CA SER A 152 -1.25 -1.71 -2.79
C SER A 152 -1.90 -2.56 -3.88
N PHE A 153 -1.10 -3.25 -4.68
CA PHE A 153 -1.56 -4.16 -5.72
C PHE A 153 -2.41 -5.29 -5.12
N SER A 154 -1.95 -5.93 -4.04
CA SER A 154 -2.73 -6.97 -3.34
C SER A 154 -4.05 -6.47 -2.78
N LYS A 155 -4.05 -5.24 -2.24
CA LYS A 155 -5.27 -4.61 -1.72
C LYS A 155 -6.26 -4.29 -2.83
N MET A 156 -5.77 -3.86 -3.98
CA MET A 156 -6.61 -3.59 -5.15
C MET A 156 -7.21 -4.87 -5.74
N GLU A 157 -6.45 -5.96 -5.82
CA GLU A 157 -6.98 -7.26 -6.25
C GLU A 157 -8.13 -7.75 -5.36
N GLN A 158 -8.08 -7.46 -4.07
CA GLN A 158 -9.15 -7.80 -3.13
C GLN A 158 -10.37 -6.88 -3.23
N ASN A 159 -10.19 -5.61 -3.64
CA ASN A 159 -11.21 -4.57 -3.65
C ASN A 159 -11.41 -3.96 -5.05
N GLY A 160 -11.96 -4.71 -6.00
CA GLY A 160 -12.17 -4.24 -7.38
C GLY A 160 -13.03 -2.97 -7.53
N LYS A 161 -13.91 -2.68 -6.55
CA LYS A 161 -14.78 -1.49 -6.57
C LYS A 161 -14.00 -0.18 -6.57
N ILE A 162 -12.92 -0.09 -5.78
CA ILE A 162 -12.17 1.17 -5.64
C ILE A 162 -11.50 1.59 -6.95
N LEU A 163 -11.08 0.62 -7.76
CA LEU A 163 -10.51 0.87 -9.07
C LEU A 163 -11.54 1.48 -10.03
N GLN A 164 -12.78 0.98 -9.99
CA GLN A 164 -13.88 1.53 -10.79
C GLN A 164 -14.20 2.97 -10.36
N ASP A 165 -14.21 3.24 -9.06
CA ASP A 165 -14.42 4.59 -8.52
C ASP A 165 -13.29 5.55 -8.93
N ILE A 166 -12.03 5.11 -8.92
CA ILE A 166 -10.89 5.90 -9.41
C ILE A 166 -11.05 6.24 -10.89
N LYS A 167 -11.45 5.26 -11.72
CA LYS A 167 -11.69 5.47 -13.16
C LYS A 167 -12.84 6.44 -13.40
N SER A 168 -13.93 6.35 -12.65
CA SER A 168 -15.08 7.27 -12.81
C SER A 168 -14.71 8.70 -12.44
N VAL A 169 -13.96 8.90 -11.36
CA VAL A 169 -13.41 10.21 -10.98
C VAL A 169 -12.50 10.75 -12.07
N TYR A 170 -11.59 9.93 -12.61
CA TYR A 170 -10.73 10.34 -13.71
C TYR A 170 -11.52 10.84 -14.93
N MET A 171 -12.57 10.12 -15.33
CA MET A 171 -13.42 10.51 -16.46
C MET A 171 -14.12 11.85 -16.22
N LEU A 172 -14.61 12.10 -15.00
CA LEU A 172 -15.19 13.38 -14.62
C LEU A 172 -14.14 14.51 -14.66
N GLU A 173 -12.92 14.28 -14.16
CA GLU A 173 -11.83 15.26 -14.26
C GLU A 173 -11.55 15.65 -15.72
N GLN A 174 -11.50 14.68 -16.63
CA GLN A 174 -11.29 14.96 -18.05
C GLN A 174 -12.44 15.77 -18.66
N TYR A 175 -13.68 15.43 -18.30
CA TYR A 175 -14.86 16.16 -18.74
C TYR A 175 -14.80 17.63 -18.31
N TYR A 176 -14.59 17.92 -17.03
CA TYR A 176 -14.51 19.29 -16.52
C TYR A 176 -13.31 20.06 -17.08
N SER A 177 -12.15 19.40 -17.25
CA SER A 177 -10.97 20.02 -17.89
C SER A 177 -11.28 20.52 -19.30
N LYS A 178 -12.03 19.73 -20.09
CA LYS A 178 -12.48 20.14 -21.42
C LYS A 178 -13.43 21.34 -21.37
N GLN A 179 -14.40 21.33 -20.44
CA GLN A 179 -15.33 22.46 -20.27
C GLN A 179 -14.59 23.75 -19.89
N LEU A 180 -13.63 23.67 -18.96
CA LEU A 180 -12.80 24.82 -18.58
C LEU A 180 -11.98 25.37 -19.75
N LYS A 181 -11.47 24.50 -20.63
CA LYS A 181 -10.77 24.93 -21.85
C LYS A 181 -11.69 25.71 -22.78
N GLN A 182 -12.91 25.21 -23.01
CA GLN A 182 -13.91 25.89 -23.84
C GLN A 182 -14.31 27.25 -23.26
N LEU A 183 -14.49 27.34 -21.93
CA LEU A 183 -14.75 28.61 -21.26
C LEU A 183 -13.59 29.60 -21.43
N SER A 184 -12.33 29.13 -21.36
CA SER A 184 -11.17 29.97 -21.61
C SER A 184 -11.12 30.48 -23.06
N GLU A 185 -11.50 29.64 -24.03
CA GLU A 185 -11.58 30.03 -25.44
C GLU A 185 -12.67 31.08 -25.67
N LEU A 186 -13.86 30.90 -25.08
CA LEU A 186 -14.94 31.89 -25.13
C LEU A 186 -14.52 33.23 -24.53
N ARG A 187 -13.88 33.20 -23.35
CA ARG A 187 -13.33 34.42 -22.74
C ARG A 187 -12.35 35.12 -23.68
N ASN A 188 -11.45 34.38 -24.32
CA ASN A 188 -10.49 34.95 -25.27
C ASN A 188 -11.19 35.57 -26.49
N ILE A 189 -12.26 34.98 -27.00
CA ILE A 189 -13.07 35.54 -28.09
C ILE A 189 -13.73 36.85 -27.65
N LEU A 190 -14.34 36.89 -26.46
CA LEU A 190 -14.98 38.10 -25.95
C LEU A 190 -13.99 39.25 -25.77
N VAL A 191 -12.82 38.98 -25.20
CA VAL A 191 -11.72 39.95 -25.07
C VAL A 191 -11.31 40.45 -26.45
N LYS A 192 -11.13 39.54 -27.43
CA LYS A 192 -10.74 39.93 -28.77
C LYS A 192 -11.77 40.82 -29.45
N LYS A 193 -13.06 40.48 -29.32
CA LYS A 193 -14.18 41.28 -29.85
C LYS A 193 -14.21 42.67 -29.23
N TYR A 194 -14.00 42.77 -27.91
CA TYR A 194 -14.03 44.05 -27.20
C TYR A 194 -12.86 44.97 -27.59
N TYR A 195 -11.63 44.47 -27.59
CA TYR A 195 -10.43 45.30 -27.81
C TYR A 195 -10.03 45.45 -29.28
N TYR A 196 -10.23 44.43 -30.13
CA TYR A 196 -9.75 44.42 -31.52
C TYR A 196 -10.84 44.63 -32.57
N LYS A 197 -12.12 44.81 -32.17
CA LYS A 197 -13.28 45.02 -33.08
C LYS A 197 -13.32 44.04 -34.28
N ILE A 198 -12.97 42.78 -34.04
CA ILE A 198 -13.22 41.67 -34.97
C ILE A 198 -14.66 41.18 -34.79
#